data_AF-A0A2D8C8V0-F1
#
_entry.id   AF-A0A2D8C8V0-F1
#
_cell.length_a   1.000
_cell.length_b   1.000
_cell.length_c   1.000
_cell.angle_alpha   90.00
_cell.angle_beta   90.00
_cell.angle_gamma   90.00
#
_symmetry.space_group_name_H-M   'P 1'
#
loop_
_entity.id
_entity.type
_entity.pdbx_description
1 polymer ?
#
loop_
_entity_poly.entity_id
_entity_poly.type
_entity_poly.pdbx_seq_one_letter_code
_entity_poly.pdbx_strand_id
1 'polypeptide(L)'
;MKMIKYSFGLLMGALIFLSSCRDFVEPNIPYSDFDTAAYLRTISRTSTTFNFFDLANSKFALTLEAVDAEDGNTVETVEIRVRHRRLIPGVGLEYTPANDVLVRTLQKSDFAPNSESRFLRVSFEIPASEAISAVGLTPAQIEGADVFEFRLVLNDKFGRRFSSDNVTTNVAGAPFYASPFQYNVSVICPSDLGGTYNFTQTNMQSIYGSCPGTISGTTTFTPIASTPGAYRITDGTFGFLTCYGDSWGSGNVRINDACGKLTMSGSDKYSASYSMTVVSVNAQDLVIQWLNSDGETGLVTIKSNSGKPWPAGLR
;
A
#
# COMPACT_ATOMS: atom_id res chain seq x y z
N MET A 1 25.84 46.71 37.28
CA MET A 1 26.06 46.90 35.82
C MET A 1 26.15 45.61 34.98
N LYS A 2 26.37 44.40 35.55
CA LYS A 2 26.37 43.15 34.76
C LYS A 2 24.97 42.59 34.45
N MET A 3 23.99 42.72 35.35
CA MET A 3 22.63 42.17 35.12
C MET A 3 21.84 42.87 34.01
N ILE A 4 21.98 44.18 33.84
CA ILE A 4 21.29 44.95 32.77
C ILE A 4 21.75 44.50 31.37
N LYS A 5 23.02 44.09 31.22
CA LYS A 5 23.55 43.60 29.94
C LYS A 5 22.99 42.24 29.54
N TYR A 6 22.75 41.36 30.51
CA TYR A 6 22.13 40.06 30.25
C TYR A 6 20.63 40.17 29.98
N SER A 7 19.92 41.06 30.66
CA SER A 7 18.49 41.31 30.41
C SER A 7 18.25 41.95 29.03
N PHE A 8 19.13 42.84 28.57
CA PHE A 8 19.02 43.44 27.23
C PHE A 8 19.33 42.42 26.11
N GLY A 9 20.33 41.56 26.32
CA GLY A 9 20.64 40.47 25.38
C GLY A 9 19.52 39.43 25.27
N LEU A 10 18.84 39.12 26.38
CA LEU A 10 17.74 38.16 26.40
C LEU A 10 16.45 38.73 25.77
N LEU A 11 16.19 40.03 25.96
CA LEU A 11 15.07 40.73 25.31
C LEU A 11 15.28 40.86 23.79
N MET A 12 16.51 41.17 23.37
CA MET A 12 16.87 41.29 21.94
C MET A 12 16.86 39.92 21.25
N GLY A 13 17.24 38.84 21.95
CA GLY A 13 17.06 37.48 21.47
C GLY A 13 15.58 37.08 21.31
N ALA A 14 14.73 37.43 22.29
CA ALA A 14 13.29 37.15 22.22
C ALA A 14 12.58 37.90 21.07
N LEU A 15 12.98 39.14 20.76
CA LEU A 15 12.48 39.91 19.62
C LEU A 15 12.85 39.31 18.24
N ILE A 16 13.99 38.63 18.14
CA ILE A 16 14.40 37.91 16.92
C ILE A 16 13.56 36.63 16.74
N PHE A 17 13.20 35.94 17.82
CA PHE A 17 12.35 34.74 17.74
C PHE A 17 10.85 35.05 17.54
N LEU A 18 10.40 36.26 17.89
CA LEU A 18 9.00 36.70 17.71
C LEU A 18 8.73 37.41 16.37
N SER A 19 9.77 37.69 15.58
CA SER A 19 9.66 38.37 14.27
C SER A 19 9.73 37.41 13.08
N SER A 20 9.57 36.09 13.28
CA SER A 20 9.24 35.18 12.18
C SER A 20 7.79 35.35 11.73
N CYS A 21 7.38 36.59 11.44
CA CYS A 21 6.37 36.83 10.44
C CYS A 21 6.90 36.15 9.18
N ARG A 22 6.14 35.17 8.67
CA ARG A 22 6.31 34.72 7.29
C ARG A 22 5.97 35.95 6.45
N ASP A 23 6.98 36.73 6.10
CA ASP A 23 6.81 37.74 5.07
C ASP A 23 6.56 36.96 3.79
N PHE A 24 5.29 36.83 3.44
CA PHE A 24 4.89 36.37 2.13
C PHE A 24 5.25 37.51 1.18
N VAL A 25 6.54 37.62 0.88
CA VAL A 25 6.99 38.39 -0.27
C VAL A 25 6.52 37.58 -1.45
N GLU A 26 5.30 37.89 -1.91
CA GLU A 26 4.86 37.55 -3.26
C GLU A 26 6.01 37.99 -4.17
N PRO A 27 6.72 37.05 -4.82
CA PRO A 27 7.84 37.43 -5.66
C PRO A 27 7.31 38.45 -6.65
N ASN A 28 8.00 39.59 -6.80
CA ASN A 28 7.64 40.57 -7.82
C ASN A 28 7.90 39.94 -9.19
N ILE A 29 6.91 39.21 -9.70
CA ILE A 29 6.96 38.57 -11.01
C ILE A 29 6.88 39.73 -12.01
N PRO A 30 7.92 39.97 -12.82
CA PRO A 30 8.02 41.18 -13.67
C PRO A 30 7.10 41.13 -14.90
N TYR A 31 6.02 40.34 -14.84
CA TYR A 31 5.12 40.08 -15.95
C TYR A 31 3.68 40.22 -15.45
N SER A 32 3.03 41.32 -15.81
CA SER A 32 1.59 41.56 -15.57
C SER A 32 0.68 40.68 -16.43
N ASP A 33 1.26 40.02 -17.44
CA ASP A 33 0.53 39.33 -18.51
C ASP A 33 0.65 37.80 -18.40
N PHE A 34 1.05 37.29 -17.23
CA PHE A 34 1.15 35.85 -17.04
C PHE A 34 -0.25 35.25 -16.94
N ASP A 35 -0.61 34.41 -17.90
CA ASP A 35 -1.82 33.62 -17.81
C ASP A 35 -1.66 32.56 -16.70
N THR A 36 -2.24 32.84 -15.53
CA THR A 36 -2.20 31.95 -14.39
C THR A 36 -3.20 30.79 -14.60
N ALA A 37 -2.66 29.58 -14.63
CA ALA A 37 -3.42 28.34 -14.74
C ALA A 37 -4.05 27.91 -13.40
N ALA A 38 -4.99 26.96 -13.49
CA ALA A 38 -5.59 26.30 -12.34
C ALA A 38 -4.90 24.95 -12.05
N TYR A 39 -4.85 24.54 -10.78
CA TYR A 39 -4.39 23.20 -10.39
C TYR A 39 -5.16 22.63 -9.20
N LEU A 40 -5.04 21.33 -8.97
CA LEU A 40 -5.73 20.58 -7.92
C LEU A 40 -4.75 20.15 -6.83
N ARG A 41 -4.64 20.95 -5.78
CA ARG A 41 -3.81 20.59 -4.63
C ARG A 41 -4.45 19.46 -3.85
N THR A 42 -3.69 18.40 -3.59
CA THR A 42 -4.12 17.31 -2.69
C THR A 42 -4.00 17.77 -1.25
N ILE A 43 -5.13 17.92 -0.55
CA ILE A 43 -5.15 18.28 0.87
C ILE A 43 -5.02 17.03 1.74
N SER A 44 -5.79 15.99 1.42
CA SER A 44 -5.77 14.75 2.18
C SER A 44 -6.07 13.56 1.28
N ARG A 45 -5.56 12.40 1.70
CA ARG A 45 -5.83 11.10 1.09
C ARG A 45 -6.45 10.19 2.15
N THR A 46 -7.77 10.20 2.23
CA THR A 46 -8.52 9.47 3.27
C THR A 46 -8.56 7.97 3.01
N SER A 47 -8.51 7.56 1.74
CA SER A 47 -8.33 6.15 1.37
C SER A 47 -7.59 6.02 0.05
N THR A 48 -6.56 5.16 0.03
CA THR A 48 -5.59 5.03 -1.07
C THR A 48 -5.39 3.60 -1.56
N THR A 49 -6.09 2.63 -0.98
CA THR A 49 -5.97 1.21 -1.34
C THR A 49 -7.35 0.55 -1.32
N PHE A 50 -7.49 -0.53 -2.08
CA PHE A 50 -8.64 -1.42 -1.99
C PHE A 50 -8.23 -2.70 -1.26
N ASN A 51 -8.99 -3.10 -0.25
CA ASN A 51 -8.76 -4.37 0.42
C ASN A 51 -9.40 -5.49 -0.41
N PHE A 52 -8.59 -6.42 -0.90
CA PHE A 52 -9.06 -7.56 -1.69
C PHE A 52 -10.14 -8.39 -0.97
N PHE A 53 -10.01 -8.54 0.35
CA PHE A 53 -10.96 -9.30 1.17
C PHE A 53 -12.22 -8.50 1.54
N ASP A 54 -12.24 -7.21 1.24
CA ASP A 54 -13.35 -6.31 1.55
C ASP A 54 -13.53 -5.24 0.46
N LEU A 55 -13.66 -5.68 -0.79
CA LEU A 55 -13.87 -4.78 -1.93
C LEU A 55 -15.18 -4.01 -1.79
N ALA A 56 -16.19 -4.59 -1.13
CA ALA A 56 -17.51 -3.97 -0.96
C ALA A 56 -17.45 -2.68 -0.12
N ASN A 57 -16.61 -2.64 0.92
CA ASN A 57 -16.45 -1.44 1.76
C ASN A 57 -15.20 -0.62 1.41
N SER A 58 -14.41 -1.06 0.43
CA SER A 58 -13.24 -0.33 -0.06
C SER A 58 -13.64 0.88 -0.91
N LYS A 59 -12.86 1.97 -0.80
CA LYS A 59 -13.09 3.23 -1.52
C LYS A 59 -11.81 4.00 -1.80
N PHE A 60 -11.81 4.81 -2.84
CA PHE A 60 -10.79 5.81 -3.14
C PHE A 60 -11.35 7.16 -2.73
N ALA A 61 -10.66 7.88 -1.84
CA ALA A 61 -11.19 9.10 -1.25
C ALA A 61 -10.11 10.17 -1.07
N LEU A 62 -10.39 11.37 -1.58
CA LEU A 62 -9.51 12.52 -1.51
C LEU A 62 -10.28 13.77 -1.06
N THR A 63 -9.54 14.70 -0.44
CA THR A 63 -9.91 16.12 -0.40
C THR A 63 -8.98 16.90 -1.31
N LEU A 64 -9.55 17.65 -2.24
CA LEU A 64 -8.85 18.50 -3.19
C LEU A 64 -9.14 19.97 -2.92
N GLU A 65 -8.18 20.82 -3.25
CA GLU A 65 -8.30 22.28 -3.23
C GLU A 65 -8.01 22.81 -4.64
N ALA A 66 -8.93 23.62 -5.17
CA ALA A 66 -8.80 24.24 -6.47
C ALA A 66 -8.06 25.56 -6.34
N VAL A 67 -6.83 25.61 -6.84
CA VAL A 67 -5.98 26.80 -6.74
C VAL A 67 -5.91 27.48 -8.10
N ASP A 68 -6.41 28.72 -8.15
CA ASP A 68 -6.38 29.59 -9.33
C ASP A 68 -6.37 31.08 -8.92
N ALA A 69 -6.33 31.99 -9.89
CA ALA A 69 -6.32 33.44 -9.62
C ALA A 69 -7.63 33.98 -9.02
N GLU A 70 -8.73 33.27 -9.18
CA GLU A 70 -10.06 33.65 -8.71
C GLU A 70 -10.52 32.77 -7.53
N ASP A 71 -9.61 32.34 -6.66
CA ASP A 71 -9.96 31.60 -5.43
C ASP A 71 -10.64 30.24 -5.65
N GLY A 72 -10.37 29.57 -6.78
CA GLY A 72 -11.04 28.33 -7.17
C GLY A 72 -12.32 28.56 -7.97
N ASN A 73 -12.62 29.81 -8.36
CA ASN A 73 -13.79 30.15 -9.16
C ASN A 73 -13.61 29.96 -10.67
N THR A 74 -12.40 29.63 -11.13
CA THR A 74 -12.21 29.28 -12.53
C THR A 74 -12.63 27.84 -12.84
N VAL A 75 -12.69 26.95 -11.85
CA VAL A 75 -13.10 25.55 -12.05
C VAL A 75 -14.50 25.47 -12.63
N GLU A 76 -14.65 24.74 -13.73
CA GLU A 76 -15.94 24.39 -14.31
C GLU A 76 -16.31 22.96 -13.94
N THR A 77 -15.42 22.01 -14.25
CA THR A 77 -15.58 20.59 -13.91
C THR A 77 -14.27 19.93 -13.52
N VAL A 78 -14.35 18.87 -12.73
CA VAL A 78 -13.25 17.91 -12.56
C VAL A 78 -13.75 16.52 -12.91
N GLU A 79 -13.24 15.95 -14.00
CA GLU A 79 -13.48 14.56 -14.36
C GLU A 79 -12.57 13.63 -13.56
N ILE A 80 -13.17 12.64 -12.91
CA ILE A 80 -12.49 11.52 -12.28
C ILE A 80 -12.58 10.35 -13.23
N ARG A 81 -11.43 9.97 -13.78
CA ARG A 81 -11.31 8.92 -14.79
C ARG A 81 -10.50 7.77 -14.21
N VAL A 82 -10.75 6.53 -14.65
CA VAL A 82 -10.06 5.35 -14.14
C VAL A 82 -9.69 4.40 -15.26
N ARG A 83 -8.57 3.71 -15.10
CA ARG A 83 -8.26 2.45 -15.79
C ARG A 83 -7.73 1.44 -14.81
N HIS A 84 -7.91 0.16 -15.10
CA HIS A 84 -7.30 -0.94 -14.35
C HIS A 84 -5.97 -1.33 -15.02
N ARG A 85 -4.98 -1.67 -14.19
CA ARG A 85 -3.67 -2.16 -14.60
C ARG A 85 -3.33 -3.42 -13.82
N ARG A 86 -2.92 -4.47 -14.54
CA ARG A 86 -2.42 -5.73 -13.96
C ARG A 86 -1.04 -6.04 -14.51
N LEU A 87 -0.18 -6.63 -13.68
CA LEU A 87 1.05 -7.27 -14.13
C LEU A 87 0.80 -8.77 -14.33
N ILE A 88 0.89 -9.24 -15.57
CA ILE A 88 0.78 -10.66 -15.91
C ILE A 88 2.19 -11.26 -16.02
N PRO A 89 2.57 -12.24 -15.18
CA PRO A 89 3.86 -12.88 -15.25
C PRO A 89 4.14 -13.47 -16.63
N GLY A 90 5.31 -13.16 -17.20
CA GLY A 90 5.71 -13.61 -18.53
C GLY A 90 5.09 -12.85 -19.71
N VAL A 91 4.14 -11.94 -19.47
CA VAL A 91 3.49 -11.12 -20.51
C VAL A 91 3.83 -9.64 -20.35
N GLY A 92 3.67 -9.08 -19.14
CA GLY A 92 3.90 -7.67 -18.86
C GLY A 92 2.66 -6.96 -18.30
N LEU A 93 2.60 -5.64 -18.45
CA LEU A 93 1.48 -4.84 -17.97
C LEU A 93 0.31 -4.88 -18.95
N GLU A 94 -0.86 -5.28 -18.47
CA GLU A 94 -2.13 -5.20 -19.18
C GLU A 94 -2.98 -4.09 -18.60
N TYR A 95 -3.70 -3.37 -19.46
CA TYR A 95 -4.57 -2.25 -19.10
C TYR A 95 -5.99 -2.50 -19.58
N THR A 96 -6.94 -2.36 -18.66
CA THR A 96 -8.36 -2.59 -18.93
C THR A 96 -9.18 -1.40 -18.46
N PRO A 97 -9.87 -0.68 -19.36
CA PRO A 97 -9.57 -0.57 -20.79
C PRO A 97 -8.18 0.07 -21.05
N ALA A 98 -7.72 0.04 -22.31
CA ALA A 98 -6.42 0.60 -22.70
C ALA A 98 -6.29 2.11 -22.40
N ASN A 99 -7.39 2.85 -22.54
CA ASN A 99 -7.52 4.25 -22.17
C ASN A 99 -8.46 4.39 -20.98
N ASP A 100 -8.21 5.35 -20.09
CA ASP A 100 -9.11 5.59 -18.96
C ASP A 100 -10.51 6.04 -19.37
N VAL A 101 -11.48 5.67 -18.55
CA VAL A 101 -12.90 5.94 -18.72
C VAL A 101 -13.41 6.85 -17.61
N LEU A 102 -14.41 7.65 -17.92
CA LEU A 102 -15.05 8.54 -16.95
C LEU A 102 -15.81 7.72 -15.90
N VAL A 103 -15.55 7.99 -14.63
CA VAL A 103 -16.29 7.41 -13.50
C VAL A 103 -17.28 8.43 -12.95
N ARG A 104 -16.81 9.66 -12.73
CA ARG A 104 -17.60 10.72 -12.11
C ARG A 104 -17.11 12.08 -12.58
N THR A 105 -18.02 13.05 -12.67
CA THR A 105 -17.68 14.46 -12.91
C THR A 105 -18.09 15.27 -11.70
N LEU A 106 -17.14 15.92 -11.04
CA LEU A 106 -17.41 16.93 -10.04
C LEU A 106 -17.75 18.25 -10.74
N GLN A 107 -18.83 18.88 -10.31
CA GLN A 107 -19.28 20.18 -10.78
C GLN A 107 -18.68 21.28 -9.91
N LYS A 108 -18.62 22.50 -10.44
CA LYS A 108 -18.29 23.70 -9.66
C LYS A 108 -19.10 23.81 -8.35
N SER A 109 -20.37 23.42 -8.35
CA SER A 109 -21.23 23.44 -7.15
C SER A 109 -20.78 22.50 -6.04
N ASP A 110 -19.93 21.51 -6.33
CA ASP A 110 -19.40 20.58 -5.34
C ASP A 110 -18.23 21.19 -4.54
N PHE A 111 -17.68 22.32 -5.02
CA PHE A 111 -16.59 23.04 -4.39
C PHE A 111 -17.12 24.10 -3.43
N ALA A 112 -16.68 24.06 -2.18
CA ALA A 112 -17.15 24.95 -1.11
C ALA A 112 -15.98 25.72 -0.44
N PRO A 113 -16.26 26.88 0.18
CA PRO A 113 -15.30 27.57 1.02
C PRO A 113 -14.84 26.72 2.21
N ASN A 114 -13.66 27.03 2.73
CA ASN A 114 -13.10 26.38 3.91
C ASN A 114 -12.46 27.42 4.84
N SER A 115 -12.08 27.01 6.06
CA SER A 115 -11.50 27.90 7.08
C SER A 115 -9.98 28.01 7.06
N GLU A 116 -9.29 27.22 6.22
CA GLU A 116 -7.82 27.11 6.20
C GLU A 116 -7.17 27.88 5.04
N SER A 117 -7.90 28.13 3.96
CA SER A 117 -7.41 28.85 2.78
C SER A 117 -8.51 29.66 2.10
N ARG A 118 -8.12 30.60 1.24
CA ARG A 118 -9.05 31.35 0.38
C ARG A 118 -9.66 30.52 -0.75
N PHE A 119 -9.05 29.37 -1.07
CA PHE A 119 -9.41 28.53 -2.21
C PHE A 119 -10.56 27.60 -1.87
N LEU A 120 -11.35 27.20 -2.86
CA LEU A 120 -12.44 26.25 -2.65
C LEU A 120 -11.94 24.80 -2.59
N ARG A 121 -12.63 23.98 -1.80
CA ARG A 121 -12.33 22.56 -1.62
C ARG A 121 -13.50 21.66 -1.97
N VAL A 122 -13.17 20.44 -2.37
CA VAL A 122 -14.13 19.36 -2.58
C VAL A 122 -13.59 18.08 -1.95
N SER A 123 -14.48 17.28 -1.37
CA SER A 123 -14.17 15.91 -0.95
C SER A 123 -15.05 14.95 -1.72
N PHE A 124 -14.48 13.86 -2.20
CA PHE A 124 -15.24 12.82 -2.91
C PHE A 124 -14.76 11.43 -2.51
N GLU A 125 -15.63 10.45 -2.73
CA GLU A 125 -15.33 9.03 -2.56
C GLU A 125 -15.83 8.25 -3.76
N ILE A 126 -14.97 7.42 -4.35
CA ILE A 126 -15.30 6.43 -5.38
C ILE A 126 -15.25 5.04 -4.73
N PRO A 127 -16.39 4.36 -4.53
CA PRO A 127 -16.43 2.97 -4.09
C PRO A 127 -15.65 2.06 -5.06
N ALA A 128 -15.01 1.02 -4.55
CA ALA A 128 -14.30 0.06 -5.41
C ALA A 128 -15.25 -0.62 -6.41
N SER A 129 -16.50 -0.89 -6.02
CA SER A 129 -17.54 -1.43 -6.91
C SER A 129 -17.84 -0.54 -8.12
N GLU A 130 -17.86 0.79 -7.93
CA GLU A 130 -18.04 1.77 -9.01
C GLU A 130 -16.83 1.76 -9.95
N ALA A 131 -15.61 1.76 -9.39
CA ALA A 131 -14.38 1.73 -10.18
C ALA A 131 -14.22 0.43 -10.99
N ILE A 132 -14.51 -0.73 -10.37
CA ILE A 132 -14.49 -2.06 -10.99
C ILE A 132 -15.49 -2.12 -12.15
N SER A 133 -16.71 -1.64 -11.93
CA SER A 133 -17.76 -1.65 -12.96
C SER A 133 -17.44 -0.69 -14.10
N ALA A 134 -16.87 0.48 -13.80
CA ALA A 134 -16.50 1.47 -14.82
C ALA A 134 -15.49 0.91 -15.83
N VAL A 135 -14.51 0.12 -15.37
CA VAL A 135 -13.53 -0.53 -16.26
C VAL A 135 -14.04 -1.79 -16.96
N GLY A 136 -15.31 -2.17 -16.77
CA GLY A 136 -15.91 -3.34 -17.39
C GLY A 136 -15.50 -4.67 -16.75
N LEU A 137 -15.05 -4.65 -15.49
CA LEU A 137 -14.69 -5.84 -14.72
C LEU A 137 -15.76 -6.16 -13.67
N THR A 138 -15.63 -7.33 -13.07
CA THR A 138 -16.42 -7.78 -11.92
C THR A 138 -15.50 -8.00 -10.72
N PRO A 139 -16.00 -7.98 -9.47
CA PRO A 139 -15.17 -8.25 -8.29
C PRO A 139 -14.45 -9.61 -8.35
N ALA A 140 -15.04 -10.62 -8.99
CA ALA A 140 -14.44 -11.94 -9.18
C ALA A 140 -13.24 -11.96 -10.13
N GLN A 141 -13.08 -10.92 -10.96
CA GLN A 141 -11.95 -10.77 -11.88
C GLN A 141 -10.81 -9.97 -11.27
N ILE A 142 -11.00 -9.38 -10.09
CA ILE A 142 -9.95 -8.63 -9.39
C ILE A 142 -8.97 -9.61 -8.74
N GLU A 143 -7.70 -9.26 -8.75
CA GLU A 143 -6.64 -9.99 -8.07
C GLU A 143 -5.85 -9.04 -7.18
N GLY A 144 -5.16 -9.60 -6.17
CA GLY A 144 -4.20 -8.82 -5.41
C GLY A 144 -3.08 -8.30 -6.30
N ALA A 145 -2.55 -7.13 -5.93
CA ALA A 145 -1.57 -6.36 -6.71
C ALA A 145 -2.10 -5.73 -8.01
N ASP A 146 -3.38 -5.90 -8.35
CA ASP A 146 -4.04 -5.04 -9.33
C ASP A 146 -3.97 -3.57 -8.89
N VAL A 147 -4.00 -2.66 -9.86
CA VAL A 147 -3.97 -1.22 -9.60
C VAL A 147 -5.08 -0.53 -10.38
N PHE A 148 -5.88 0.27 -9.68
CA PHE A 148 -6.79 1.23 -10.29
C PHE A 148 -6.10 2.59 -10.39
N GLU A 149 -5.88 3.04 -11.62
CA GLU A 149 -5.20 4.28 -11.92
C GLU A 149 -6.23 5.38 -12.14
N PHE A 150 -6.44 6.21 -11.12
CA PHE A 150 -7.34 7.35 -11.18
C PHE A 150 -6.63 8.57 -11.74
N ARG A 151 -7.19 9.16 -12.80
CA ARG A 151 -6.73 10.40 -13.40
C ARG A 151 -7.77 11.49 -13.21
N LEU A 152 -7.32 12.66 -12.79
CA LEU A 152 -8.14 13.86 -12.67
C LEU A 152 -7.93 14.75 -13.90
N VAL A 153 -9.01 15.29 -14.43
CA VAL A 153 -8.99 16.28 -15.50
C VAL A 153 -9.77 17.50 -15.02
N LEU A 154 -9.08 18.61 -14.75
CA LEU A 154 -9.69 19.89 -14.44
C LEU A 154 -9.98 20.63 -15.73
N ASN A 155 -11.23 20.99 -15.95
CA ASN A 155 -11.63 21.94 -16.98
C ASN A 155 -12.02 23.25 -16.30
N ASP A 156 -11.52 24.37 -16.82
CA ASP A 156 -11.88 25.69 -16.33
C ASP A 156 -12.88 26.41 -17.25
N LYS A 157 -13.48 27.48 -16.76
CA LYS A 157 -14.46 28.30 -17.48
C LYS A 157 -13.91 28.99 -18.73
N PHE A 158 -12.59 28.93 -18.96
CA PHE A 158 -11.92 29.46 -20.16
C PHE A 158 -11.72 28.37 -21.23
N GLY A 159 -12.17 27.14 -20.97
CA GLY A 159 -12.04 26.00 -21.87
C GLY A 159 -10.66 25.32 -21.83
N ARG A 160 -9.83 25.62 -20.83
CA ARG A 160 -8.51 24.99 -20.65
C ARG A 160 -8.66 23.68 -19.88
N ARG A 161 -7.79 22.72 -20.19
CA ARG A 161 -7.77 21.38 -19.60
C ARG A 161 -6.44 21.12 -18.91
N PHE A 162 -6.46 20.71 -17.64
CA PHE A 162 -5.28 20.38 -16.85
C PHE A 162 -5.37 18.95 -16.30
N SER A 163 -4.33 18.14 -16.51
CA SER A 163 -4.25 16.75 -16.08
C SER A 163 -2.80 16.28 -15.97
N SER A 164 -2.59 14.98 -15.70
CA SER A 164 -1.26 14.39 -15.54
C SER A 164 -0.43 14.36 -16.83
N ASP A 165 -1.06 14.56 -17.99
CA ASP A 165 -0.42 14.62 -19.31
C ASP A 165 0.14 16.01 -19.68
N ASN A 166 -0.16 17.05 -18.91
CA ASN A 166 0.30 18.42 -19.16
C ASN A 166 0.74 19.19 -17.90
N VAL A 167 1.24 18.44 -16.90
CA VAL A 167 1.75 18.99 -15.64
C VAL A 167 3.27 18.85 -15.56
N THR A 168 3.94 19.84 -14.97
CA THR A 168 5.38 19.75 -14.68
C THR A 168 5.64 18.96 -13.38
N THR A 169 6.84 18.42 -13.21
CA THR A 169 7.23 17.70 -11.98
C THR A 169 7.13 18.58 -10.73
N ASN A 170 7.38 19.89 -10.86
CA ASN A 170 7.24 20.85 -9.76
C ASN A 170 5.78 20.97 -9.31
N VAL A 171 4.84 21.12 -10.24
CA VAL A 171 3.40 21.22 -9.90
C VAL A 171 2.86 19.87 -9.40
N ALA A 172 3.31 18.77 -10.01
CA ALA A 172 2.88 17.44 -9.63
C ALA A 172 3.33 17.04 -8.22
N GLY A 173 4.58 17.33 -7.87
CA GLY A 173 5.25 16.72 -6.71
C GLY A 173 5.75 17.67 -5.64
N ALA A 174 5.97 18.96 -5.91
CA ALA A 174 6.51 19.85 -4.88
C ALA A 174 5.46 20.04 -3.76
N PRO A 175 5.88 20.06 -2.48
CA PRO A 175 4.95 20.08 -1.34
C PRO A 175 3.93 21.23 -1.37
N PHE A 176 4.27 22.36 -1.98
CA PHE A 176 3.38 23.50 -2.12
C PHE A 176 2.23 23.26 -3.12
N TYR A 177 2.51 22.60 -4.24
CA TYR A 177 1.50 22.37 -5.29
C TYR A 177 0.75 21.06 -5.06
N ALA A 178 1.47 19.97 -4.77
CA ALA A 178 0.92 18.64 -4.48
C ALA A 178 -0.23 18.23 -5.43
N SER A 179 -0.08 18.49 -6.72
CA SER A 179 -1.12 18.36 -7.75
C SER A 179 -0.76 17.32 -8.81
N PRO A 180 -0.64 16.03 -8.44
CA PRO A 180 -0.17 15.00 -9.37
C PRO A 180 -1.17 14.69 -10.50
N PHE A 181 -2.45 15.04 -10.34
CA PHE A 181 -3.57 14.66 -11.21
C PHE A 181 -3.70 13.14 -11.47
N GLN A 182 -2.87 12.30 -10.86
CA GLN A 182 -2.84 10.86 -11.02
C GLN A 182 -2.66 10.19 -9.65
N TYR A 183 -3.49 9.19 -9.37
CA TYR A 183 -3.53 8.46 -8.12
C TYR A 183 -3.65 6.97 -8.41
N ASN A 184 -2.64 6.20 -7.99
CA ASN A 184 -2.66 4.75 -8.11
C ASN A 184 -3.22 4.14 -6.83
N VAL A 185 -4.32 3.41 -6.96
CA VAL A 185 -5.00 2.72 -5.86
C VAL A 185 -4.76 1.22 -6.03
N SER A 186 -3.84 0.69 -5.24
CA SER A 186 -3.51 -0.73 -5.29
C SER A 186 -4.56 -1.57 -4.57
N VAL A 187 -4.88 -2.72 -5.15
CA VAL A 187 -5.60 -3.79 -4.48
C VAL A 187 -4.59 -4.54 -3.60
N ILE A 188 -4.70 -4.32 -2.29
CA ILE A 188 -3.83 -4.91 -1.29
C ILE A 188 -4.49 -6.13 -0.67
N CYS A 189 -3.66 -7.06 -0.21
CA CYS A 189 -4.07 -8.22 0.55
C CYS A 189 -3.46 -8.13 1.95
N PRO A 190 -4.14 -7.49 2.91
CA PRO A 190 -3.68 -7.43 4.28
C PRO A 190 -3.48 -8.84 4.83
N SER A 191 -2.32 -9.08 5.45
CA SER A 191 -1.98 -10.36 6.06
C SER A 191 -1.56 -10.14 7.50
N ASP A 192 -2.12 -10.93 8.41
CA ASP A 192 -1.80 -10.93 9.84
C ASP A 192 -1.59 -12.36 10.35
N LEU A 193 -0.61 -13.05 9.78
CA LEU A 193 -0.18 -14.39 10.20
C LEU A 193 1.01 -14.34 11.19
N GLY A 194 1.32 -13.15 11.73
CA GLY A 194 2.40 -13.00 12.69
C GLY A 194 2.05 -13.66 14.03
N GLY A 195 2.98 -14.43 14.58
CA GLY A 195 2.80 -15.09 15.88
C GLY A 195 3.70 -16.29 16.10
N THR A 196 3.67 -16.83 17.31
CA THR A 196 4.24 -18.13 17.65
C THR A 196 3.12 -19.16 17.69
N TYR A 197 3.32 -20.31 17.06
CA TYR A 197 2.33 -21.35 16.88
C TYR A 197 2.88 -22.69 17.34
N ASN A 198 2.00 -23.53 17.90
CA ASN A 198 2.32 -24.93 18.13
C ASN A 198 2.22 -25.70 16.81
N PHE A 199 3.11 -26.65 16.59
CA PHE A 199 3.03 -27.55 15.44
C PHE A 199 3.23 -29.01 15.84
N THR A 200 2.72 -29.90 15.00
CA THR A 200 3.11 -31.31 14.95
C THR A 200 3.58 -31.64 13.53
N GLN A 201 4.63 -32.44 13.41
CA GLN A 201 5.19 -32.87 12.14
C GLN A 201 5.28 -34.40 12.05
N THR A 202 4.85 -34.94 10.92
CA THR A 202 4.86 -36.38 10.58
C THR A 202 5.35 -36.58 9.15
N ASN A 203 5.40 -37.84 8.69
CA ASN A 203 5.75 -38.22 7.32
C ASN A 203 7.07 -37.59 6.83
N MET A 204 8.05 -37.52 7.72
CA MET A 204 9.34 -36.91 7.42
C MET A 204 10.21 -37.85 6.60
N GLN A 205 10.89 -37.33 5.58
CA GLN A 205 11.79 -38.10 4.71
C GLN A 205 13.05 -37.29 4.44
N SER A 206 14.20 -37.96 4.46
CA SER A 206 15.51 -37.38 4.13
C SER A 206 16.43 -38.47 3.56
N ILE A 207 17.38 -38.05 2.73
CA ILE A 207 18.48 -38.89 2.24
C ILE A 207 19.68 -38.91 3.20
N TYR A 208 19.73 -37.99 4.16
CA TYR A 208 20.84 -37.80 5.10
C TYR A 208 20.58 -38.43 6.46
N GLY A 209 19.32 -38.68 6.81
CA GLY A 209 18.94 -39.25 8.10
C GLY A 209 17.48 -39.65 8.18
N SER A 210 17.07 -40.19 9.34
CA SER A 210 15.69 -40.57 9.61
C SER A 210 15.27 -40.12 10.99
N CYS A 211 14.04 -39.63 11.11
CA CYS A 211 13.42 -39.29 12.40
C CYS A 211 12.20 -40.20 12.61
N PRO A 212 12.20 -41.10 13.60
CA PRO A 212 11.03 -41.93 13.89
C PRO A 212 9.94 -41.11 14.58
N GLY A 213 8.68 -41.35 14.20
CA GLY A 213 7.51 -40.83 14.91
C GLY A 213 7.10 -39.41 14.53
N THR A 214 6.70 -38.63 15.55
CA THR A 214 6.13 -37.28 15.40
C THR A 214 7.01 -36.28 16.13
N ILE A 215 7.35 -35.17 15.49
CA ILE A 215 7.99 -34.02 16.14
C ILE A 215 6.89 -33.04 16.56
N SER A 216 6.97 -32.51 17.78
CA SER A 216 6.11 -31.44 18.26
C SER A 216 6.95 -30.29 18.78
N GLY A 217 6.52 -29.06 18.53
CA GLY A 217 7.26 -27.89 18.97
C GLY A 217 6.52 -26.59 18.69
N THR A 218 7.26 -25.49 18.71
CA THR A 218 6.77 -24.18 18.34
C THR A 218 7.53 -23.62 17.14
N THR A 219 6.83 -22.87 16.30
CA THR A 219 7.40 -22.10 15.21
C THR A 219 6.92 -20.66 15.33
N THR A 220 7.77 -19.68 14.99
CA THR A 220 7.41 -18.26 15.01
C THR A 220 7.42 -17.72 13.60
N PHE A 221 6.29 -17.16 13.18
CA PHE A 221 6.15 -16.40 11.95
C PHE A 221 6.44 -14.93 12.28
N THR A 222 7.66 -14.50 11.98
CA THR A 222 8.13 -13.13 12.23
C THR A 222 7.87 -12.27 10.99
N PRO A 223 6.99 -11.25 11.04
CA PRO A 223 6.73 -10.39 9.90
C PRO A 223 7.99 -9.70 9.38
N ILE A 224 8.16 -9.65 8.05
CA ILE A 224 9.26 -8.95 7.39
C ILE A 224 8.79 -7.56 7.00
N ALA A 225 9.28 -6.53 7.70
CA ALA A 225 8.80 -5.15 7.52
C ALA A 225 8.94 -4.61 6.08
N SER A 226 9.99 -5.01 5.35
CA SER A 226 10.24 -4.61 3.97
C SER A 226 9.44 -5.40 2.93
N THR A 227 8.69 -6.42 3.33
CA THR A 227 7.92 -7.28 2.42
C THR A 227 6.61 -7.68 3.12
N PRO A 228 5.59 -6.82 3.11
CA PRO A 228 4.28 -7.13 3.67
C PRO A 228 3.74 -8.47 3.15
N GLY A 229 3.16 -9.28 4.04
CA GLY A 229 2.70 -10.64 3.74
C GLY A 229 3.80 -11.70 3.80
N ALA A 230 5.08 -11.34 4.02
CA ALA A 230 6.15 -12.31 4.22
C ALA A 230 6.51 -12.48 5.70
N TYR A 231 6.71 -13.73 6.12
CA TYR A 231 7.00 -14.12 7.49
C TYR A 231 8.21 -15.04 7.53
N ARG A 232 9.31 -14.59 8.16
CA ARG A 232 10.45 -15.46 8.44
C ARG A 232 10.04 -16.51 9.48
N ILE A 233 10.37 -17.77 9.22
CA ILE A 233 10.06 -18.88 10.12
C ILE A 233 11.28 -19.26 10.96
N THR A 234 11.05 -19.74 12.19
CA THR A 234 12.13 -20.09 13.13
C THR A 234 13.04 -21.19 12.59
N ASP A 235 12.43 -22.21 11.97
CA ASP A 235 13.09 -23.37 11.39
C ASP A 235 12.26 -23.85 10.19
N GLY A 236 12.87 -23.91 9.00
CA GLY A 236 12.21 -24.31 7.76
C GLY A 236 11.89 -25.81 7.66
N THR A 237 12.46 -26.61 8.56
CA THR A 237 12.25 -28.06 8.65
C THR A 237 11.41 -28.47 9.85
N PHE A 238 10.95 -27.50 10.63
CA PHE A 238 10.14 -27.69 11.83
C PHE A 238 10.74 -28.73 12.79
N GLY A 239 12.05 -28.60 13.06
CA GLY A 239 12.81 -29.46 13.97
C GLY A 239 13.35 -30.75 13.36
N PHE A 240 13.10 -31.03 12.07
CA PHE A 240 13.52 -32.29 11.46
C PHE A 240 15.03 -32.48 11.44
N LEU A 241 15.80 -31.45 11.05
CA LEU A 241 17.28 -31.51 11.06
C LEU A 241 17.81 -31.89 12.45
N THR A 242 17.22 -31.30 13.49
CA THR A 242 17.57 -31.57 14.89
C THR A 242 17.33 -33.03 15.26
N CYS A 243 16.28 -33.65 14.73
CA CYS A 243 15.92 -35.02 15.10
C CYS A 243 16.98 -36.06 14.69
N TYR A 244 17.67 -35.87 13.56
CA TYR A 244 18.72 -36.79 13.12
C TYR A 244 20.15 -36.27 13.40
N GLY A 245 20.29 -35.22 14.21
CA GLY A 245 21.59 -34.78 14.76
C GLY A 245 22.24 -33.58 14.05
N ASP A 246 21.53 -32.88 13.16
CA ASP A 246 21.96 -31.58 12.65
C ASP A 246 21.25 -30.44 13.42
N SER A 247 21.37 -29.20 12.97
CA SER A 247 20.73 -28.02 13.54
C SER A 247 20.19 -27.14 12.41
N TRP A 248 19.15 -26.35 12.66
CA TRP A 248 18.70 -25.37 11.67
C TRP A 248 19.79 -24.34 11.32
N GLY A 249 20.53 -23.87 12.32
CA GLY A 249 21.61 -22.90 12.14
C GLY A 249 21.10 -21.55 11.61
N SER A 250 21.44 -21.23 10.36
CA SER A 250 21.07 -19.97 9.69
C SER A 250 20.25 -20.25 8.43
N GLY A 251 19.51 -19.23 7.98
CA GLY A 251 18.66 -19.32 6.80
C GLY A 251 17.71 -18.14 6.72
N ASN A 252 17.14 -17.94 5.54
CA ASN A 252 16.15 -16.89 5.27
C ASN A 252 14.81 -17.46 4.82
N VAL A 253 14.55 -18.74 5.12
CA VAL A 253 13.28 -19.38 4.80
C VAL A 253 12.11 -18.61 5.42
N ARG A 254 11.09 -18.42 4.60
CA ARG A 254 9.91 -17.62 4.92
C ARG A 254 8.67 -18.19 4.26
N ILE A 255 7.54 -17.99 4.92
CA ILE A 255 6.21 -18.19 4.34
C ILE A 255 5.74 -16.83 3.80
N ASN A 256 5.24 -16.81 2.57
CA ASN A 256 4.65 -15.62 1.96
C ASN A 256 3.16 -15.85 1.76
N ASP A 257 2.34 -14.90 2.20
CA ASP A 257 0.92 -14.82 1.95
C ASP A 257 0.64 -13.79 0.85
N ALA A 258 0.12 -14.28 -0.27
CA ALA A 258 -0.43 -13.46 -1.34
C ALA A 258 -1.92 -13.74 -1.47
N CYS A 259 -2.73 -12.97 -0.76
CA CYS A 259 -4.20 -13.03 -0.83
C CYS A 259 -4.78 -14.39 -0.42
N GLY A 260 -4.26 -14.93 0.67
CA GLY A 260 -4.58 -16.25 1.19
C GLY A 260 -3.75 -17.36 0.54
N LYS A 261 -3.10 -17.14 -0.61
CA LYS A 261 -2.23 -18.14 -1.21
C LYS A 261 -0.87 -18.14 -0.51
N LEU A 262 -0.63 -19.17 0.28
CA LEU A 262 0.63 -19.36 0.97
C LEU A 262 1.66 -20.06 0.09
N THR A 263 2.89 -19.56 0.16
CA THR A 263 4.05 -20.18 -0.46
C THR A 263 5.20 -20.17 0.54
N MET A 264 6.17 -21.06 0.34
CA MET A 264 7.43 -21.01 1.07
C MET A 264 8.56 -20.71 0.10
N SER A 265 9.56 -19.96 0.55
CA SER A 265 10.71 -19.56 -0.24
C SER A 265 11.92 -19.30 0.66
N GLY A 266 13.08 -19.12 0.05
CA GLY A 266 14.35 -18.89 0.76
C GLY A 266 15.19 -20.14 0.83
N SER A 267 16.29 -20.07 1.57
CA SER A 267 17.26 -21.14 1.72
C SER A 267 17.77 -21.28 3.15
N ASP A 268 18.28 -22.46 3.47
CA ASP A 268 18.99 -22.74 4.72
C ASP A 268 20.50 -22.44 4.60
N LYS A 269 21.26 -22.83 5.64
CA LYS A 269 22.72 -22.66 5.75
C LYS A 269 23.52 -23.42 4.69
N TYR A 270 22.91 -24.42 4.04
CA TYR A 270 23.51 -25.18 2.95
C TYR A 270 23.11 -24.64 1.58
N SER A 271 22.35 -23.53 1.55
CA SER A 271 21.76 -22.96 0.33
C SER A 271 20.69 -23.85 -0.32
N ALA A 272 20.18 -24.86 0.38
CA ALA A 272 19.07 -25.66 -0.13
C ALA A 272 17.81 -24.77 -0.17
N SER A 273 17.12 -24.74 -1.30
CA SER A 273 15.94 -23.88 -1.49
C SER A 273 14.67 -24.55 -0.98
N TYR A 274 13.74 -23.78 -0.41
CA TYR A 274 12.53 -24.30 0.21
C TYR A 274 11.27 -23.93 -0.55
N SER A 275 10.32 -24.87 -0.57
CA SER A 275 8.97 -24.72 -1.14
C SER A 275 7.94 -25.44 -0.26
N MET A 276 6.66 -25.15 -0.44
CA MET A 276 5.61 -25.89 0.25
C MET A 276 4.33 -26.01 -0.57
N THR A 277 3.51 -26.98 -0.20
CA THR A 277 2.12 -27.09 -0.63
C THR A 277 1.22 -27.01 0.60
N VAL A 278 0.16 -26.20 0.54
CA VAL A 278 -0.90 -26.24 1.55
C VAL A 278 -1.79 -27.45 1.25
N VAL A 279 -1.89 -28.37 2.22
CA VAL A 279 -2.66 -29.60 2.10
C VAL A 279 -4.11 -29.37 2.51
N SER A 280 -4.33 -28.64 3.61
CA SER A 280 -5.67 -28.26 4.07
C SER A 280 -5.61 -27.12 5.08
N VAL A 281 -6.66 -26.32 5.15
CA VAL A 281 -6.82 -25.29 6.19
C VAL A 281 -8.23 -25.36 6.77
N ASN A 282 -8.32 -25.29 8.10
CA ASN A 282 -9.55 -24.96 8.82
C ASN A 282 -9.23 -23.91 9.90
N ALA A 283 -10.23 -23.51 10.69
CA ALA A 283 -10.07 -22.45 11.68
C ALA A 283 -8.98 -22.73 12.72
N GLN A 284 -8.69 -24.01 13.00
CA GLN A 284 -7.72 -24.45 14.01
C GLN A 284 -6.40 -24.92 13.40
N ASP A 285 -6.42 -25.53 12.22
CA ASP A 285 -5.29 -26.26 11.66
C ASP A 285 -4.93 -25.76 10.26
N LEU A 286 -3.66 -25.38 10.09
CA LEU A 286 -3.00 -25.17 8.80
C LEU A 286 -2.08 -26.37 8.57
N VAL A 287 -2.41 -27.21 7.57
CA VAL A 287 -1.60 -28.37 7.21
C VAL A 287 -0.81 -28.06 5.95
N ILE A 288 0.52 -28.11 6.04
CA ILE A 288 1.43 -27.89 4.91
C ILE A 288 2.36 -29.09 4.74
N GLN A 289 2.76 -29.35 3.51
CA GLN A 289 3.90 -30.21 3.21
C GLN A 289 5.03 -29.33 2.68
N TRP A 290 6.16 -29.31 3.39
CA TRP A 290 7.35 -28.59 2.93
C TRP A 290 8.28 -29.50 2.13
N LEU A 291 9.07 -28.92 1.23
CA LEU A 291 10.07 -29.63 0.44
C LEU A 291 11.29 -28.71 0.22
N ASN A 292 12.48 -29.23 0.48
CA ASN A 292 13.72 -28.56 0.11
C ASN A 292 14.33 -29.13 -1.19
N SER A 293 15.34 -28.47 -1.76
CA SER A 293 16.00 -28.88 -2.99
C SER A 293 16.78 -30.20 -2.90
N ASP A 294 17.04 -30.67 -1.68
CA ASP A 294 17.76 -31.91 -1.41
C ASP A 294 16.81 -33.12 -1.33
N GLY A 295 15.51 -32.89 -1.51
CA GLY A 295 14.48 -33.92 -1.48
C GLY A 295 13.98 -34.25 -0.07
N GLU A 296 14.32 -33.45 0.93
CA GLU A 296 13.80 -33.61 2.28
C GLU A 296 12.42 -32.96 2.41
N THR A 297 11.53 -33.61 3.17
CA THR A 297 10.14 -33.19 3.32
C THR A 297 9.57 -33.60 4.67
N GLY A 298 8.45 -32.99 5.02
CA GLY A 298 7.63 -33.34 6.17
C GLY A 298 6.23 -32.75 6.06
N LEU A 299 5.26 -33.43 6.66
CA LEU A 299 3.88 -32.96 6.78
C LEU A 299 3.69 -32.28 8.14
N VAL A 300 3.37 -30.99 8.14
CA VAL A 300 3.28 -30.16 9.33
C VAL A 300 1.85 -29.69 9.53
N THR A 301 1.30 -29.92 10.72
CA THR A 301 0.07 -29.30 11.19
C THR A 301 0.41 -28.18 12.16
N ILE A 302 0.08 -26.94 11.78
CA ILE A 302 0.30 -25.73 12.57
C ILE A 302 -1.03 -25.32 13.18
N LYS A 303 -1.08 -25.26 14.51
CA LYS A 303 -2.27 -24.91 15.29
C LYS A 303 -2.42 -23.40 15.39
N SER A 304 -3.62 -22.89 15.14
CA SER A 304 -3.99 -21.50 15.36
C SER A 304 -3.88 -21.13 16.84
N ASN A 305 -3.71 -19.84 17.13
CA ASN A 305 -3.68 -19.36 18.51
C ASN A 305 -5.10 -19.16 19.05
N SER A 306 -5.25 -19.24 20.37
CA SER A 306 -6.52 -18.96 21.03
C SER A 306 -7.01 -17.54 20.68
N GLY A 307 -8.26 -17.42 20.21
CA GLY A 307 -8.84 -16.15 19.78
C GLY A 307 -8.32 -15.61 18.43
N LYS A 308 -7.42 -16.32 17.75
CA LYS A 308 -6.89 -15.95 16.42
C LYS A 308 -6.95 -17.18 15.50
N PRO A 309 -8.15 -17.56 15.01
CA PRO A 309 -8.29 -18.67 14.06
C PRO A 309 -7.59 -18.32 12.73
N TRP A 310 -7.27 -19.34 11.93
CA TRP A 310 -6.74 -19.11 10.59
C TRP A 310 -7.78 -18.38 9.71
N PRO A 311 -7.37 -17.41 8.87
CA PRO A 311 -8.29 -16.69 7.98
C PRO A 311 -9.03 -17.61 7.02
N ALA A 312 -10.33 -17.34 6.81
CA ALA A 312 -11.12 -18.01 5.78
C ALA A 312 -10.59 -17.62 4.40
N GLY A 313 -10.13 -18.60 3.60
CA GLY A 313 -9.56 -18.39 2.26
C GLY A 313 -8.05 -18.61 2.14
N LEU A 314 -7.37 -18.93 3.25
CA LEU A 314 -5.99 -19.39 3.25
C LEU A 314 -5.87 -20.73 2.48
N ARG A 315 -4.88 -20.86 1.60
CA ARG A 315 -4.70 -21.96 0.65
C ARG A 315 -3.28 -22.07 0.11
#